data_AF-A0A2E3F3W5-F1
#
_entry.id   AF-A0A2E3F3W5-F1
#
_cell.length_a   1.000
_cell.length_b   1.000
_cell.length_c   1.000
_cell.angle_alpha   90.00
_cell.angle_beta   90.00
_cell.angle_gamma   90.00
#
_symmetry.space_group_name_H-M   'P 1'
#
loop_
_entity.id
_entity.type
_entity.pdbx_description
1 polymer ?
#
loop_
_entity_poly.entity_id
_entity_poly.type
_entity_poly.pdbx_seq_one_letter_code
_entity_poly.pdbx_strand_id
1 'polypeptide(L)'
;MKKLILLTAFSTLLMVGCDDTRKNLHEKYLEFVMHTDSLEVVHDAMTVHHEALKSDTRTLKQRIKDLEDTDSLALLDLSKHQTLLTEQNQMLAKLKEIINSHGEMKAYFMSDSISIEAMEARLIEMEANNEDIASRLSEIKAELVKIEEQQDSMNPLKSE
;
A
#
# COMPACT_ATOMS: atom_id res chain seq x y z
N MET A 1 62.16 23.30 37.97
CA MET A 1 60.95 22.53 38.35
C MET A 1 59.75 23.45 38.38
N LYS A 2 58.95 23.46 37.30
CA LYS A 2 57.59 24.02 37.23
C LYS A 2 56.90 23.33 36.06
N LYS A 3 55.70 22.76 36.30
CA LYS A 3 54.55 22.62 35.39
C LYS A 3 53.59 21.57 35.98
N LEU A 4 52.80 22.01 36.94
CA LEU A 4 51.41 21.56 37.11
C LEU A 4 50.54 22.55 36.33
N ILE A 5 49.33 22.09 35.97
CA ILE A 5 48.22 22.80 35.31
C ILE A 5 48.18 22.59 33.79
N LEU A 6 47.32 21.66 33.36
CA LEU A 6 46.24 21.89 32.39
C LEU A 6 45.39 20.61 32.27
N LEU A 7 44.57 20.40 33.31
CA LEU A 7 43.34 19.64 33.21
C LEU A 7 42.28 20.63 32.65
N THR A 8 41.38 20.11 31.82
CA THR A 8 40.15 20.75 31.29
C THR A 8 40.30 21.75 30.14
N ALA A 9 40.03 21.26 28.92
CA ALA A 9 39.40 22.03 27.86
C ALA A 9 38.40 21.07 27.16
N PHE A 10 37.19 21.02 27.69
CA PHE A 10 36.00 21.61 27.06
C PHE A 10 35.47 20.76 25.90
N SER A 11 34.83 19.66 26.28
CA SER A 11 33.70 19.09 25.57
C SER A 11 32.64 20.17 25.34
N THR A 12 32.39 20.55 24.09
CA THR A 12 31.13 21.13 23.58
C THR A 12 31.34 21.60 22.13
N LEU A 13 31.14 20.71 21.17
CA LEU A 13 30.89 21.09 19.78
C LEU A 13 30.25 19.91 19.00
N LEU A 14 29.08 19.46 19.47
CA LEU A 14 28.23 18.51 18.71
C LEU A 14 26.77 19.00 18.55
N MET A 15 26.46 20.26 18.86
CA MET A 15 25.07 20.74 18.96
C MET A 15 24.60 21.63 17.80
N VAL A 16 25.38 21.85 16.74
CA VAL A 16 25.00 22.79 15.66
C VAL A 16 24.45 22.10 14.40
N GLY A 17 24.53 20.77 14.30
CA GLY A 17 24.03 20.01 13.14
C GLY A 17 22.73 19.21 13.37
N CYS A 18 22.30 19.04 14.62
CA CYS A 18 21.17 18.15 14.95
C CYS A 18 19.81 18.78 14.64
N ASP A 19 19.68 20.10 14.84
CA ASP A 19 18.42 20.83 14.66
C ASP A 19 18.01 20.91 13.17
N ASP A 20 18.99 21.12 12.30
CA ASP A 20 18.78 21.17 10.84
C ASP A 20 18.44 19.78 10.26
N THR A 21 19.07 18.72 10.79
CA THR A 21 18.76 17.34 10.41
C THR A 21 17.35 16.92 10.83
N ARG A 22 16.92 17.25 12.06
CA ARG A 22 15.57 16.95 12.54
C ARG A 22 14.52 17.66 11.71
N LYS A 23 14.71 18.95 11.44
CA LYS A 23 13.81 19.73 10.59
C LYS A 23 13.69 19.12 9.19
N ASN A 24 14.82 18.76 8.57
CA ASN A 24 14.81 18.08 7.27
C ASN A 24 14.04 16.75 7.31
N LEU A 25 14.14 15.99 8.40
CA LEU A 25 13.42 14.72 8.55
C LEU A 25 11.91 14.92 8.72
N HIS A 26 11.50 15.99 9.40
CA HIS A 26 10.09 16.40 9.45
C HIS A 26 9.56 16.72 8.06
N GLU A 27 10.32 17.49 7.26
CA GLU A 27 9.95 17.85 5.89
C GLU A 27 9.83 16.61 5.00
N LYS A 28 10.79 15.69 5.08
CA LYS A 28 10.73 14.40 4.36
C LYS A 28 9.52 13.56 4.76
N TYR A 29 9.18 13.51 6.05
CA TYR A 29 7.97 12.80 6.48
C TYR A 29 6.70 13.44 5.90
N LEU A 30 6.62 14.78 5.87
CA LEU A 30 5.47 15.46 5.28
C LEU A 30 5.35 15.21 3.77
N GLU A 31 6.48 15.26 3.05
CA GLU A 31 6.53 14.90 1.62
C GLU A 31 6.13 13.43 1.40
N PHE A 32 6.64 12.53 2.24
CA PHE A 32 6.29 11.12 2.22
C PHE A 32 4.77 10.90 2.38
N VAL A 33 4.13 11.57 3.35
CA VAL A 33 2.68 11.45 3.56
C VAL A 33 1.91 11.95 2.33
N MET A 34 2.35 13.04 1.69
CA MET A 34 1.73 13.50 0.44
C MET A 34 1.82 12.44 -0.68
N HIS A 35 2.91 11.67 -0.74
CA HIS A 35 3.02 10.54 -1.68
C HIS A 35 2.13 9.36 -1.26
N THR A 36 2.00 9.07 0.03
CA THR A 36 1.07 8.06 0.53
C THR A 36 -0.39 8.41 0.19
N ASP A 37 -0.79 9.68 0.22
CA ASP A 37 -2.13 10.11 -0.21
C ASP A 37 -2.40 9.73 -1.68
N SER A 38 -1.36 9.78 -2.54
CA SER A 38 -1.49 9.32 -3.92
C SER A 38 -1.74 7.80 -4.00
N LEU A 39 -1.12 7.00 -3.12
CA LEU A 39 -1.38 5.56 -3.05
C LEU A 39 -2.78 5.27 -2.51
N GLU A 40 -3.28 6.10 -1.59
CA GLU A 40 -4.65 6.01 -1.09
C GLU A 40 -5.66 6.19 -2.23
N VAL A 41 -5.48 7.19 -3.09
CA VAL A 41 -6.36 7.40 -4.26
C VAL A 41 -6.35 6.19 -5.20
N VAL A 42 -5.18 5.61 -5.46
CA VAL A 42 -5.06 4.41 -6.31
C VAL A 42 -5.73 3.20 -5.66
N HIS A 43 -5.53 3.02 -4.35
CA HIS A 43 -6.16 1.97 -3.57
C HIS A 43 -7.69 2.07 -3.58
N ASP A 44 -8.24 3.26 -3.38
CA ASP A 44 -9.69 3.48 -3.37
C ASP A 44 -10.27 3.20 -4.76
N ALA A 45 -9.61 3.65 -5.83
CA ALA A 45 -10.00 3.32 -7.21
C ALA A 45 -9.96 1.80 -7.48
N MET A 46 -8.92 1.12 -6.99
CA MET A 46 -8.78 -0.34 -7.09
C MET A 46 -9.92 -1.06 -6.37
N THR A 47 -10.28 -0.58 -5.18
CA THR A 47 -11.36 -1.16 -4.37
C THR A 47 -12.71 -1.04 -5.07
N VAL A 48 -12.99 0.11 -5.69
CA VAL A 48 -14.22 0.31 -6.49
C VAL A 48 -14.25 -0.65 -7.69
N HIS A 49 -13.16 -0.73 -8.44
CA HIS A 49 -13.06 -1.63 -9.59
C HIS A 49 -13.24 -3.11 -9.19
N HIS A 50 -12.57 -3.52 -8.12
CA HIS A 50 -12.67 -4.86 -7.56
C HIS A 50 -14.11 -5.24 -7.17
N GLU A 51 -14.83 -4.36 -6.46
CA GLU A 51 -16.22 -4.65 -6.05
C GLU A 51 -17.17 -4.71 -7.25
N ALA A 52 -16.96 -3.88 -8.29
CA ALA A 52 -17.70 -3.97 -9.54
C ALA A 52 -17.48 -5.34 -10.20
N LEU A 53 -16.23 -5.75 -10.39
CA LEU A 53 -15.91 -7.03 -11.05
C LEU A 53 -16.43 -8.24 -10.27
N LYS A 54 -16.39 -8.18 -8.94
CA LYS A 54 -16.97 -9.21 -8.06
C LYS A 54 -18.48 -9.33 -8.19
N SER A 55 -19.19 -8.21 -8.38
CA SER A 55 -20.61 -8.20 -8.69
C SER A 55 -20.88 -8.81 -10.08
N ASP A 56 -20.10 -8.41 -11.07
CA ASP A 56 -20.22 -8.90 -12.45
C ASP A 56 -19.96 -10.41 -12.54
N THR A 57 -18.92 -10.90 -11.84
CA THR A 57 -18.60 -12.33 -11.72
C THR A 57 -19.80 -13.14 -11.20
N ARG A 58 -20.47 -12.63 -10.15
CA ARG A 58 -21.65 -13.30 -9.57
C ARG A 58 -22.82 -13.30 -10.54
N THR A 59 -23.05 -12.18 -11.20
CA THR A 59 -24.11 -12.00 -12.19
C THR A 59 -23.90 -12.94 -13.37
N LEU A 60 -22.70 -12.98 -13.94
CA LEU A 60 -22.34 -13.87 -15.04
C LEU A 60 -22.50 -15.34 -14.65
N LYS A 61 -22.05 -15.73 -13.44
CA LYS A 61 -22.23 -17.09 -12.92
C LYS A 61 -23.70 -17.50 -12.84
N GLN A 62 -24.58 -16.60 -12.41
CA GLN A 62 -26.02 -16.88 -12.37
C GLN A 62 -26.57 -17.04 -13.80
N ARG A 63 -26.21 -16.13 -14.70
CA ARG A 63 -26.66 -16.18 -16.10
C ARG A 63 -26.26 -17.47 -16.81
N ILE A 64 -25.02 -17.95 -16.62
CA ILE A 64 -24.57 -19.22 -17.22
C ILE A 64 -25.33 -20.42 -16.66
N LYS A 65 -25.69 -20.42 -15.36
CA LYS A 65 -26.50 -21.49 -14.75
C LYS A 65 -27.94 -21.53 -15.28
N ASP A 66 -28.46 -20.38 -15.70
CA ASP A 66 -29.82 -20.27 -16.21
C ASP A 66 -29.93 -20.69 -17.69
N LEU A 67 -28.81 -20.98 -18.36
CA LEU A 67 -28.78 -21.54 -19.72
C LEU A 67 -29.06 -23.05 -19.68
N GLU A 68 -29.88 -23.53 -20.64
CA GLU A 68 -30.26 -24.94 -20.78
C GLU A 68 -29.02 -25.85 -20.96
N ASP A 69 -28.02 -25.41 -21.71
CA ASP A 69 -26.72 -26.07 -21.88
C ASP A 69 -25.64 -25.37 -21.05
N THR A 70 -25.67 -25.61 -19.73
CA THR A 70 -24.69 -25.04 -18.81
C THR A 70 -23.27 -25.55 -19.10
N ASP A 71 -22.34 -24.65 -19.47
CA ASP A 71 -20.93 -24.97 -19.57
C ASP A 71 -20.28 -25.12 -18.18
N SER A 72 -20.07 -26.37 -17.77
CA SER A 72 -19.44 -26.70 -16.48
C SER A 72 -18.02 -26.16 -16.31
N LEU A 73 -17.27 -25.96 -17.40
CA LEU A 73 -15.91 -25.39 -17.34
C LEU A 73 -15.97 -23.89 -17.05
N ALA A 74 -16.88 -23.16 -17.71
CA ALA A 74 -17.11 -21.75 -17.43
C ALA A 74 -17.55 -21.51 -15.97
N LEU A 75 -18.42 -22.36 -15.42
CA LEU A 75 -18.81 -22.28 -14.01
C LEU A 75 -17.66 -22.54 -13.04
N LEU A 76 -16.75 -23.47 -13.39
CA LEU A 76 -15.56 -23.75 -12.60
C LEU A 76 -14.62 -22.54 -12.59
N ASP A 77 -14.38 -21.93 -13.75
CA ASP A 77 -13.49 -20.77 -13.87
C ASP A 77 -14.04 -19.54 -13.15
N LEU A 78 -15.35 -19.26 -13.26
CA LEU A 78 -15.99 -18.21 -12.46
C LEU A 78 -15.91 -18.48 -10.96
N SER A 79 -15.91 -19.74 -10.54
CA SER A 79 -15.69 -20.08 -9.13
C SER A 79 -14.25 -19.80 -8.70
N LYS A 80 -13.25 -20.03 -9.56
CA LYS A 80 -11.85 -19.66 -9.29
C LYS A 80 -11.69 -18.14 -9.21
N HIS A 81 -12.33 -17.39 -10.11
CA HIS A 81 -12.36 -15.92 -10.05
C HIS A 81 -12.93 -15.43 -8.72
N GLN A 82 -14.04 -16.00 -8.25
CA GLN A 82 -14.64 -15.64 -6.95
C GLN A 82 -13.70 -15.89 -5.77
N THR A 83 -12.93 -16.98 -5.79
CA THR A 83 -11.90 -17.24 -4.77
C THR A 83 -10.80 -16.20 -4.83
N LEU A 84 -10.25 -15.94 -6.02
CA LEU A 84 -9.18 -14.95 -6.20
C LEU A 84 -9.61 -13.54 -5.76
N LEU A 85 -10.80 -13.10 -6.16
CA LEU A 85 -11.38 -11.82 -5.71
C LEU A 85 -11.61 -11.78 -4.19
N THR A 86 -11.87 -12.92 -3.55
CA THR A 86 -11.97 -12.97 -2.08
C THR A 86 -10.60 -12.77 -1.42
N GLU A 87 -9.55 -13.37 -1.97
CA GLU A 87 -8.17 -13.21 -1.50
C GLU A 87 -7.66 -11.78 -1.73
N GLN A 88 -7.90 -11.21 -2.90
CA GLN A 88 -7.56 -9.83 -3.23
C GLN A 88 -8.25 -8.83 -2.30
N ASN A 89 -9.51 -9.04 -1.93
CA ASN A 89 -10.20 -8.18 -0.97
C ASN A 89 -9.53 -8.16 0.41
N GLN A 90 -9.02 -9.30 0.88
CA GLN A 90 -8.26 -9.36 2.13
C GLN A 90 -6.92 -8.64 1.99
N MET A 91 -6.28 -8.74 0.83
CA MET A 91 -5.05 -8.02 0.55
C MET A 91 -5.28 -6.51 0.56
N LEU A 92 -6.29 -6.02 -0.17
CA LEU A 92 -6.65 -4.60 -0.21
C LEU A 92 -6.94 -4.05 1.19
N ALA A 93 -7.63 -4.79 2.05
CA ALA A 93 -7.86 -4.38 3.44
C ALA A 93 -6.54 -4.18 4.21
N LYS A 94 -5.61 -5.12 4.12
CA LYS A 94 -4.28 -5.01 4.75
C LYS A 94 -3.47 -3.84 4.20
N LEU A 95 -3.51 -3.58 2.89
CA LEU A 95 -2.83 -2.43 2.29
C LEU A 95 -3.39 -1.11 2.84
N LYS A 96 -4.72 -1.02 3.02
CA LYS A 96 -5.35 0.16 3.62
C LYS A 96 -4.90 0.39 5.06
N GLU A 97 -4.77 -0.68 5.85
CA GLU A 97 -4.25 -0.58 7.23
C GLU A 97 -2.83 0.01 7.26
N ILE A 98 -1.95 -0.44 6.35
CA ILE A 98 -0.58 0.09 6.26
C ILE A 98 -0.59 1.57 5.84
N ILE A 99 -1.36 1.92 4.79
CA ILE A 99 -1.52 3.31 4.33
C ILE A 99 -1.99 4.22 5.48
N ASN A 100 -3.02 3.81 6.21
CA ASN A 100 -3.54 4.59 7.33
C ASN A 100 -2.49 4.76 8.45
N SER A 101 -1.73 3.70 8.73
CA SER A 101 -0.69 3.74 9.77
C SER A 101 0.38 4.79 9.49
N HIS A 102 0.68 5.07 8.22
CA HIS A 102 1.67 6.09 7.83
C HIS A 102 1.23 7.51 8.22
N GLY A 103 -0.05 7.84 8.08
CA GLY A 103 -0.61 9.12 8.51
C GLY A 103 -0.66 9.30 10.03
N GLU A 104 -0.81 8.19 10.78
CA GLU A 104 -0.83 8.19 12.25
C GLU A 104 0.56 8.43 12.87
N MET A 105 1.63 8.23 12.11
CA MET A 105 3.02 8.43 12.58
C MET A 105 3.41 9.90 12.76
N LYS A 106 2.53 10.87 12.49
CA LYS A 106 2.85 12.30 12.60
C LYS A 106 3.35 12.68 13.99
N ALA A 107 2.71 12.20 15.04
CA ALA A 107 3.14 12.51 16.40
C ALA A 107 4.53 11.95 16.72
N TYR A 108 4.87 10.79 16.14
CA TYR A 108 6.20 10.18 16.28
C TYR A 108 7.27 11.05 15.61
N PHE A 109 7.04 11.47 14.36
CA PHE A 109 7.99 12.29 13.61
C PHE A 109 8.09 13.72 14.10
N MET A 110 7.05 14.29 14.72
CA MET A 110 7.09 15.64 15.30
C MET A 110 7.61 15.67 16.75
N SER A 111 8.01 14.53 17.31
CA SER A 111 8.45 14.45 18.71
C SER A 111 9.94 14.70 18.87
N ASP A 112 10.30 15.62 19.76
CA ASP A 112 11.70 15.86 20.17
C ASP A 112 12.28 14.71 21.01
N SER A 113 11.43 13.81 21.54
CA SER A 113 11.86 12.70 22.39
C SER A 113 12.39 11.50 21.61
N ILE A 114 12.16 11.44 20.30
CA ILE A 114 12.61 10.36 19.43
C ILE A 114 13.97 10.75 18.83
N SER A 115 14.90 9.80 18.78
CA SER A 115 16.21 10.04 18.17
C SER A 115 16.10 10.14 16.65
N ILE A 116 17.02 10.89 16.04
CA ILE A 116 17.05 11.09 14.59
C ILE A 116 17.23 9.75 13.88
N GLU A 117 18.11 8.89 14.39
CA GLU A 117 18.41 7.58 13.78
C GLU A 117 17.18 6.67 13.78
N ALA A 118 16.36 6.71 14.83
CA ALA A 118 15.12 5.95 14.91
C ALA A 118 14.08 6.46 13.92
N MET A 119 13.97 7.78 13.77
CA MET A 119 13.09 8.38 12.76
C MET A 119 13.54 8.06 11.34
N GLU A 120 14.84 8.11 11.04
CA GLU A 120 15.39 7.75 9.72
C GLU A 120 15.13 6.29 9.39
N ALA A 121 15.43 5.37 10.31
CA ALA A 121 15.15 3.94 10.13
C ALA A 121 13.66 3.69 9.89
N ARG A 122 12.79 4.39 10.62
CA ARG A 122 11.35 4.26 10.46
C ARG A 122 10.86 4.82 9.12
N LEU A 123 11.42 5.94 8.66
CA LEU A 123 11.07 6.52 7.35
C LEU A 123 11.44 5.57 6.21
N ILE A 124 12.63 4.94 6.27
CA ILE A 124 13.07 3.94 5.28
C ILE A 124 12.12 2.74 5.24
N GLU A 125 11.67 2.25 6.41
CA GLU A 125 10.68 1.17 6.48
C GLU A 125 9.35 1.57 5.83
N MET A 126 8.89 2.80 6.08
CA MET A 126 7.65 3.32 5.52
C MET A 126 7.76 3.52 3.99
N GLU A 127 8.91 3.94 3.49
CA GLU A 127 9.23 4.00 2.05
C GLU A 127 9.17 2.62 1.40
N ALA A 128 9.82 1.62 2.01
CA ALA A 128 9.75 0.24 1.52
C ALA A 128 8.32 -0.32 1.52
N ASN A 129 7.51 0.03 2.54
CA ASN A 129 6.11 -0.34 2.57
C ASN A 129 5.31 0.31 1.42
N ASN A 130 5.54 1.60 1.13
CA ASN A 130 4.88 2.27 0.00
C ASN A 130 5.25 1.61 -1.34
N GLU A 131 6.50 1.19 -1.52
CA GLU A 131 6.93 0.46 -2.72
C GLU A 131 6.23 -0.91 -2.84
N ASP A 132 6.16 -1.68 -1.75
CA ASP A 132 5.44 -2.97 -1.73
C ASP A 132 3.93 -2.78 -1.98
N ILE A 133 3.31 -1.75 -1.41
CA ILE A 133 1.91 -1.38 -1.68
C ILE A 133 1.72 -1.11 -3.17
N ALA A 134 2.57 -0.29 -3.77
CA ALA A 134 2.48 0.04 -5.19
C ALA A 134 2.61 -1.21 -6.08
N SER A 135 3.57 -2.09 -5.76
CA SER A 135 3.76 -3.36 -6.47
C SER A 135 2.52 -4.23 -6.39
N ARG A 136 1.97 -4.44 -5.19
CA ARG A 136 0.78 -5.28 -4.97
C ARG A 136 -0.47 -4.71 -5.64
N LEU A 137 -0.67 -3.38 -5.59
CA LEU A 137 -1.77 -2.75 -6.31
C LEU A 137 -1.64 -2.96 -7.83
N SER A 138 -0.41 -2.94 -8.37
CA SER A 138 -0.16 -3.24 -9.78
C SER A 138 -0.44 -4.71 -10.13
N GLU A 139 -0.08 -5.64 -9.26
CA GLU A 139 -0.38 -7.07 -9.43
C GLU A 139 -1.89 -7.33 -9.43
N ILE A 140 -2.62 -6.80 -8.44
CA ILE A 140 -4.07 -6.90 -8.35
C ILE A 140 -4.71 -6.32 -9.61
N LYS A 141 -4.24 -5.16 -10.09
CA LYS A 141 -4.74 -4.55 -11.33
C LYS A 141 -4.61 -5.49 -12.52
N ALA A 142 -3.45 -6.11 -12.70
CA ALA A 142 -3.19 -7.02 -13.82
C ALA A 142 -4.09 -8.26 -13.73
N GLU A 143 -4.32 -8.77 -12.52
CA GLU A 143 -5.23 -9.90 -12.28
C GLU A 143 -6.69 -9.53 -12.56
N LEU A 144 -7.16 -8.35 -12.15
CA LEU A 144 -8.51 -7.87 -12.45
C LEU A 144 -8.75 -7.77 -13.96
N VAL A 145 -7.80 -7.19 -14.71
CA VAL A 145 -7.88 -7.13 -16.19
C VAL A 145 -8.00 -8.52 -16.80
N LYS A 146 -7.19 -9.47 -16.32
CA LYS A 146 -7.25 -10.85 -16.80
C LYS A 146 -8.60 -11.51 -16.50
N ILE A 147 -9.16 -11.27 -15.31
CA ILE A 147 -10.50 -11.77 -14.94
C ILE A 147 -11.55 -11.17 -15.87
N GLU A 148 -11.50 -9.87 -16.13
CA GLU A 148 -12.40 -9.18 -17.06
C GLU A 148 -12.36 -9.78 -18.46
N GLU A 149 -11.17 -9.94 -19.04
CA GLU A 149 -10.99 -10.55 -20.37
C GLU A 149 -11.56 -11.97 -20.43
N GLN A 150 -11.33 -12.76 -19.38
CA GLN A 150 -11.85 -14.12 -19.28
C GLN A 150 -13.38 -14.13 -19.16
N GLN A 151 -13.96 -13.25 -18.36
CA GLN A 151 -15.42 -13.13 -18.21
C GLN A 151 -16.09 -12.65 -19.50
N ASP A 152 -15.44 -11.73 -20.20
CA ASP A 152 -15.90 -11.27 -21.51
C ASP A 152 -15.95 -12.41 -22.53
N SER A 153 -14.96 -13.30 -22.54
CA SER A 153 -14.96 -14.48 -23.41
C SER A 153 -16.03 -15.51 -23.05
N MET A 154 -16.50 -15.51 -21.80
CA MET A 154 -17.54 -16.40 -21.30
C MET A 154 -18.95 -15.82 -21.44
N ASN A 155 -19.09 -14.54 -21.81
CA ASN A 155 -20.38 -13.86 -21.83
C ASN A 155 -21.19 -14.26 -23.08
N PRO A 156 -22.30 -15.00 -22.93
CA PRO A 156 -23.07 -15.54 -24.06
C PRO A 156 -23.74 -14.47 -24.93
N LEU A 157 -23.78 -13.20 -24.49
CA LEU A 157 -24.31 -12.08 -25.29
C LEU A 157 -23.27 -11.40 -26.18
N LYS A 158 -21.99 -11.75 -26.07
CA LYS A 158 -20.92 -11.23 -26.95
C LYS A 158 -20.61 -12.17 -28.13
N SER A 159 -21.26 -13.32 -28.18
CA SER A 159 -21.10 -14.34 -29.22
C SER A 159 -22.10 -14.22 -30.40
N GLU A 160 -22.85 -13.12 -30.48
CA GLU A 160 -23.70 -12.73 -31.63
C GLU A 160 -23.12 -11.52 -32.36
#